data_AF-A0A543G4G8-F1
#
_entry.id   AF-A0A543G4G8-F1
#
_cell.length_a   1.000
_cell.length_b   1.000
_cell.length_c   1.000
_cell.angle_alpha   90.00
_cell.angle_beta   90.00
_cell.angle_gamma   90.00
#
_symmetry.space_group_name_H-M   'P 1'
#
loop_
_entity.id
_entity.type
_entity.pdbx_description
1 polymer ?
#
loop_
_entity_poly.entity_id
_entity_poly.type
_entity_poly.pdbx_seq_one_letter_code
_entity_poly.pdbx_strand_id
1 'polypeptide(L)'
;MEKIDLLSTKLYEKLIEFAPNLIAAIAILFIGIYSIRFINKIVRKIMIKREFEPTLSNFLANILFWTLRILLFVTVITQLGVGTSSFVAILGAAGLAIGLSLQGSLSNFSGGILIILFKPFKVNDLIEAQGVVGTVSEIQIFVTKLITPNNQVVFVPNGNLSNGVITNYSMLGYRRADLTLAISYQTNIKVVKNLIEEVMKNNAKILQNPEPIVVVKQLTDNAIQLSIKPCATIDNFNTVCAETLENSKTALDQAGIQIQPFVVSSSKN
;
A
#
# COMPACT_ATOMS: atom_id res chain seq x y z
N MET A 1 71.11 -21.93 28.10
CA MET A 1 71.23 -21.68 26.65
C MET A 1 70.15 -22.43 25.88
N GLU A 2 69.93 -23.74 26.12
CA GLU A 2 68.85 -24.55 25.48
C GLU A 2 67.44 -23.94 25.49
N LYS A 3 66.96 -23.37 26.60
CA LYS A 3 65.62 -22.73 26.64
C LYS A 3 65.54 -21.45 25.79
N ILE A 4 66.65 -20.74 25.64
CA ILE A 4 66.73 -19.50 24.84
C ILE A 4 66.76 -19.86 23.35
N ASP A 5 67.48 -20.92 22.98
CA ASP A 5 67.50 -21.44 21.61
C ASP A 5 66.17 -22.10 21.21
N LEU A 6 65.47 -22.75 22.14
CA LEU A 6 64.12 -23.29 21.91
C LEU A 6 63.07 -22.18 21.76
N LEU A 7 63.24 -21.06 22.48
CA LEU A 7 62.36 -19.88 22.35
C LEU A 7 62.63 -19.14 21.04
N SER A 8 63.89 -18.98 20.64
CA SER A 8 64.27 -18.29 19.39
C SER A 8 63.83 -19.07 18.16
N THR A 9 63.98 -20.40 18.16
CA THR A 9 63.50 -21.28 17.07
C THR A 9 61.97 -21.28 16.95
N LYS A 10 61.24 -21.40 18.07
CA LYS A 10 59.76 -21.29 18.06
C LYS A 10 59.25 -19.91 17.62
N LEU A 11 59.98 -18.84 17.93
CA LEU A 11 59.66 -17.49 17.46
C LEU A 11 59.90 -17.35 15.96
N TYR A 12 61.01 -17.91 15.45
CA TYR A 12 61.37 -17.87 14.04
C TYR A 12 60.38 -18.64 13.16
N GLU A 13 59.97 -19.84 13.60
CA GLU A 13 58.95 -20.66 12.91
C GLU A 13 57.60 -19.95 12.85
N LYS A 14 57.13 -19.37 13.97
CA LYS A 14 55.88 -18.58 14.00
C LYS A 14 55.93 -17.34 13.11
N LEU A 15 57.09 -16.68 13.01
CA LEU A 15 57.25 -15.49 12.15
C LEU A 15 57.16 -15.86 10.67
N ILE A 16 57.78 -16.97 10.26
CA ILE A 16 57.71 -17.45 8.87
C ILE A 16 56.30 -17.89 8.51
N GLU A 17 55.58 -18.55 9.42
CA GLU A 17 54.19 -18.97 9.22
C GLU A 17 53.22 -17.77 9.17
N PHE A 18 53.50 -16.69 9.91
CA PHE A 18 52.67 -15.48 9.94
C PHE A 18 52.93 -14.52 8.76
N ALA A 19 54.14 -14.51 8.20
CA ALA A 19 54.53 -13.64 7.10
C ALA A 19 53.59 -13.67 5.86
N PRO A 20 53.20 -14.84 5.30
CA PRO A 20 52.30 -14.87 4.14
C PRO A 20 50.91 -14.31 4.47
N ASN A 21 50.40 -14.58 5.67
CA ASN A 21 49.13 -14.05 6.15
C ASN A 21 49.16 -12.53 6.34
N LEU A 22 50.26 -12.00 6.85
CA LEU A 22 50.48 -10.56 6.97
C LEU A 22 50.53 -9.88 5.60
N ILE A 23 51.25 -10.45 4.64
CA ILE A 23 51.33 -9.92 3.27
C ILE A 23 49.95 -9.94 2.60
N ALA A 24 49.22 -11.05 2.72
CA ALA A 24 47.86 -11.17 2.19
C ALA A 24 46.91 -10.14 2.84
N ALA A 25 46.98 -9.94 4.16
CA ALA A 25 46.16 -8.97 4.88
C ALA A 25 46.43 -7.53 4.41
N ILE A 26 47.70 -7.18 4.19
CA ILE A 26 48.11 -5.88 3.65
C ILE A 26 47.57 -5.70 2.23
N ALA A 27 47.74 -6.71 1.36
CA ALA A 27 47.22 -6.67 0.01
C ALA A 27 45.69 -6.47 -0.02
N ILE A 28 44.95 -7.23 0.80
CA ILE A 28 43.50 -7.10 0.96
C ILE A 28 43.13 -5.68 1.43
N LEU A 29 43.85 -5.12 2.40
CA LEU A 29 43.59 -3.77 2.90
C LEU A 29 43.71 -2.72 1.80
N PHE A 30 44.80 -2.75 1.02
CA PHE A 30 45.02 -1.79 -0.06
C PHE A 30 44.00 -1.94 -1.19
N ILE A 31 43.76 -3.18 -1.66
CA ILE A 31 42.78 -3.47 -2.71
C ILE A 31 41.37 -3.11 -2.23
N GLY A 32 41.06 -3.37 -0.97
CA GLY A 32 39.79 -3.07 -0.34
C GLY A 32 39.53 -1.57 -0.26
N ILE A 33 40.48 -0.79 0.27
CA ILE A 33 40.34 0.68 0.34
C ILE A 33 40.15 1.27 -1.06
N TYR A 34 40.92 0.79 -2.04
CA TYR A 34 40.79 1.24 -3.43
C TYR A 34 39.40 0.90 -4.00
N SER A 35 38.95 -0.35 -3.82
CA SER A 35 37.63 -0.82 -4.25
C SER A 35 36.50 -0.01 -3.61
N ILE A 36 36.56 0.27 -2.31
CA ILE A 36 35.54 1.07 -1.61
C ILE A 36 35.49 2.49 -2.16
N ARG A 37 36.65 3.13 -2.38
CA ARG A 37 36.71 4.47 -2.99
C ARG A 37 36.11 4.48 -4.39
N PHE A 38 36.41 3.46 -5.19
CA PHE A 38 35.87 3.31 -6.54
C PHE A 38 34.34 3.13 -6.52
N ILE A 39 33.82 2.24 -5.68
CA ILE A 39 32.38 2.01 -5.51
C ILE A 39 31.68 3.31 -5.06
N ASN A 40 32.21 4.00 -4.06
CA ASN A 40 31.63 5.26 -3.57
C ASN A 40 31.57 6.34 -4.67
N LYS A 41 32.61 6.43 -5.52
CA LYS A 41 32.63 7.35 -6.67
C LYS A 41 31.52 7.01 -7.67
N ILE A 42 31.32 5.73 -7.97
CA ILE A 42 30.25 5.27 -8.88
C ILE A 42 28.88 5.59 -8.29
N VAL A 43 28.62 5.21 -7.04
CA VAL A 43 27.32 5.40 -6.39
C VAL A 43 26.95 6.87 -6.33
N ARG A 44 27.87 7.74 -5.91
CA ARG A 44 27.63 9.20 -5.90
C ARG A 44 27.35 9.75 -7.30
N LYS A 45 28.09 9.29 -8.31
CA LYS A 45 27.87 9.72 -9.70
C LYS A 45 26.50 9.29 -10.23
N ILE A 46 26.03 8.08 -9.88
CA ILE A 46 24.70 7.59 -10.25
C ILE A 46 23.61 8.40 -9.53
N MET A 47 23.77 8.66 -8.24
CA MET A 47 22.79 9.42 -7.45
C MET A 47 22.62 10.86 -7.95
N ILE A 48 23.74 11.56 -8.26
CA ILE A 48 23.70 12.90 -8.85
C ILE A 48 23.02 12.86 -10.23
N LYS A 49 23.35 11.87 -11.07
CA LYS A 49 22.75 11.74 -12.41
C LYS A 49 21.25 11.45 -12.38
N ARG A 50 20.75 10.83 -11.31
CA ARG A 50 19.34 10.50 -11.12
C ARG A 50 18.58 11.55 -10.29
N GLU A 51 19.19 12.71 -10.05
CA GLU A 51 18.57 13.84 -9.34
C GLU A 51 17.99 13.47 -7.97
N PHE A 52 18.65 12.53 -7.26
CA PHE A 52 18.29 12.26 -5.88
C PHE A 52 18.53 13.50 -5.02
N GLU A 53 17.67 13.69 -4.02
CA GLU A 53 17.85 14.75 -3.04
C GLU A 53 19.24 14.62 -2.35
N PRO A 54 20.01 15.71 -2.22
CA PRO A 54 21.40 15.66 -1.74
C PRO A 54 21.56 15.01 -0.35
N THR A 55 20.62 15.25 0.56
CA THR A 55 20.65 14.71 1.93
C THR A 55 20.46 13.19 1.91
N LEU A 56 19.47 12.68 1.18
CA LEU A 56 19.24 11.25 1.00
C LEU A 56 20.43 10.56 0.33
N SER A 57 21.01 11.19 -0.69
CA SER A 57 22.19 10.68 -1.40
C SER A 57 23.39 10.51 -0.47
N ASN A 58 23.67 11.53 0.36
CA ASN A 58 24.76 11.48 1.32
C ASN A 58 24.51 10.42 2.40
N PHE A 59 23.27 10.30 2.88
CA PHE A 59 22.90 9.29 3.88
C PHE A 59 23.14 7.85 3.37
N LEU A 60 22.63 7.51 2.18
CA LEU A 60 22.79 6.18 1.59
C LEU A 60 24.25 5.87 1.24
N ALA A 61 24.98 6.84 0.69
CA ALA A 61 26.40 6.67 0.40
C ALA A 61 27.23 6.43 1.68
N ASN A 62 26.90 7.12 2.77
CA ASN A 62 27.57 6.94 4.06
C ASN A 62 27.28 5.56 4.66
N ILE A 63 26.03 5.09 4.61
CA ILE A 63 25.68 3.73 5.08
C ILE A 63 26.48 2.69 4.30
N LEU A 64 26.45 2.74 2.96
CA LEU A 64 27.18 1.78 2.13
C LEU A 64 28.68 1.81 2.43
N PHE A 65 29.26 3.02 2.57
CA PHE A 65 30.67 3.20 2.84
C PHE A 65 31.09 2.63 4.20
N TRP A 66 30.31 2.86 5.25
CA TRP A 66 30.57 2.28 6.58
C TRP A 66 30.41 0.75 6.58
N THR A 67 29.37 0.22 5.94
CA THR A 67 29.18 -1.24 5.81
C THR A 67 30.37 -1.90 5.12
N LEU A 68 30.83 -1.36 3.98
CA LEU A 68 31.98 -1.92 3.27
C LEU A 68 33.29 -1.83 4.08
N ARG A 69 33.47 -0.76 4.86
CA ARG A 69 34.64 -0.62 5.75
C ARG A 69 34.64 -1.63 6.89
N ILE A 70 33.48 -1.86 7.50
CA ILE A 70 33.32 -2.88 8.55
C ILE A 70 33.64 -4.26 7.97
N LEU A 71 33.09 -4.59 6.80
CA LEU A 71 33.39 -5.86 6.12
C LEU A 71 34.89 -6.01 5.81
N LEU A 72 35.52 -4.96 5.27
CA LEU A 72 36.96 -4.98 5.00
C LEU A 72 37.79 -5.19 6.27
N PHE A 73 37.43 -4.51 7.35
CA PHE A 73 38.10 -4.66 8.65
C PHE A 73 38.02 -6.09 9.18
N VAL A 74 36.83 -6.71 9.13
CA VAL A 74 36.64 -8.11 9.54
C VAL A 74 37.46 -9.06 8.67
N THR A 75 37.49 -8.86 7.35
CA THR A 75 38.27 -9.70 6.42
C THR A 75 39.77 -9.61 6.71
N VAL A 76 40.30 -8.39 6.93
CA VAL A 76 41.73 -8.19 7.24
C VAL A 76 42.11 -8.85 8.57
N ILE A 77 41.29 -8.70 9.61
CA ILE A 77 41.54 -9.34 10.92
C ILE A 77 41.45 -10.86 10.84
N THR A 78 40.50 -11.39 10.05
CA THR A 78 40.39 -12.84 9.81
C THR A 78 41.65 -13.37 9.13
N GLN A 79 42.20 -12.64 8.15
CA GLN A 79 43.43 -13.03 7.47
C GLN A 79 44.65 -13.03 8.40
N LEU A 80 44.66 -12.17 9.43
CA LEU A 80 45.70 -12.13 10.46
C LEU A 80 45.56 -13.28 11.49
N GLY A 81 44.61 -14.20 11.33
CA GLY A 81 44.44 -15.36 12.21
C GLY A 81 43.79 -15.04 13.56
N VAL A 82 43.22 -13.84 13.72
CA VAL A 82 42.45 -13.47 14.91
C VAL A 82 41.05 -14.06 14.79
N GLY A 83 40.57 -14.72 15.86
CA GLY A 83 39.22 -15.26 15.91
C GLY A 83 38.16 -14.16 15.73
N THR A 84 37.52 -14.11 14.57
CA THR A 84 36.50 -13.08 14.25
C THR A 84 35.09 -13.46 14.68
N SER A 85 34.89 -14.65 15.25
CA SER A 85 33.58 -15.14 15.69
C SER A 85 32.85 -14.16 16.61
N SER A 86 33.54 -13.55 17.59
CA SER A 86 32.93 -12.56 18.49
C SER A 86 32.56 -11.26 17.77
N PHE A 87 33.37 -10.82 16.81
CA PHE A 87 33.04 -9.64 15.99
C PHE A 87 31.86 -9.90 15.08
N VAL A 88 31.83 -11.07 14.43
CA VAL A 88 30.71 -11.49 13.57
C VAL A 88 29.43 -11.62 14.39
N ALA A 89 29.50 -12.15 15.62
CA ALA A 89 28.34 -12.25 16.50
C ALA A 89 27.78 -10.86 16.87
N ILE A 90 28.64 -9.90 17.26
CA ILE A 90 28.23 -8.53 17.58
C ILE A 90 27.63 -7.83 16.35
N LEU A 91 28.29 -7.95 15.20
CA LEU A 91 27.82 -7.35 13.94
C LEU A 91 26.51 -7.99 13.47
N GLY A 92 26.35 -9.31 13.64
CA GLY A 92 25.12 -10.02 13.35
C GLY A 92 23.97 -9.55 14.25
N ALA A 93 24.21 -9.41 15.55
CA ALA A 93 23.23 -8.89 16.50
C ALA A 93 22.85 -7.43 16.19
N ALA A 94 23.83 -6.57 15.91
CA ALA A 94 23.59 -5.18 15.52
C ALA A 94 22.83 -5.09 14.19
N GLY A 95 23.19 -5.92 13.19
CA GLY A 95 22.50 -6.01 11.91
C GLY A 95 21.05 -6.47 12.05
N LEU A 96 20.80 -7.47 12.90
CA LEU A 96 19.44 -7.92 13.21
C LEU A 96 18.62 -6.80 13.88
N ALA A 97 19.19 -6.10 14.87
CA ALA A 97 18.52 -5.00 15.55
C ALA A 97 18.15 -3.86 14.58
N ILE A 98 19.07 -3.46 13.70
CA ILE A 98 18.82 -2.45 12.66
C ILE A 98 17.77 -2.95 11.67
N GLY A 99 17.86 -4.21 11.24
CA GLY A 99 16.91 -4.83 10.31
C GLY A 99 15.48 -4.87 10.86
N LEU A 100 15.32 -5.28 12.11
CA LEU A 100 14.04 -5.27 12.81
C LEU A 100 13.51 -3.85 12.99
N SER A 101 14.38 -2.88 13.31
CA SER A 101 13.99 -1.47 13.40
C SER A 101 13.51 -0.89 12.06
N LEU A 102 14.02 -1.39 10.93
CA LEU A 102 13.66 -0.94 9.59
C LEU A 102 12.59 -1.80 8.90
N GLN A 103 12.10 -2.85 9.57
CA GLN A 103 11.17 -3.82 8.99
C GLN A 103 9.91 -3.15 8.44
N GLY A 104 9.34 -2.17 9.16
CA GLY A 104 8.15 -1.43 8.71
C GLY A 104 8.40 -0.62 7.43
N SER A 105 9.50 0.13 7.37
CA SER A 105 9.88 0.92 6.19
C SER A 105 10.15 0.02 4.98
N LEU A 106 10.81 -1.12 5.19
CA LEU A 106 11.07 -2.08 4.12
C LEU A 106 9.77 -2.73 3.62
N SER A 107 8.84 -3.05 4.52
CA SER A 107 7.50 -3.53 4.16
C SER A 107 6.75 -2.52 3.29
N ASN A 108 6.85 -1.23 3.60
CA ASN A 108 6.23 -0.17 2.80
C ASN A 108 6.89 -0.03 1.43
N PHE A 109 8.22 -0.08 1.37
CA PHE A 109 8.96 -0.07 0.10
C PHE A 109 8.54 -1.24 -0.80
N SER A 110 8.56 -2.46 -0.26
CA SER A 110 8.14 -3.67 -0.99
C SER A 110 6.68 -3.58 -1.41
N GLY A 111 5.79 -3.08 -0.55
CA GLY A 111 4.39 -2.84 -0.89
C GLY A 111 4.22 -1.87 -2.06
N GLY A 112 5.02 -0.80 -2.09
CA GLY A 112 5.02 0.16 -3.20
C GLY A 112 5.42 -0.50 -4.53
N ILE A 113 6.46 -1.34 -4.52
CA ILE A 113 6.87 -2.12 -5.71
C ILE A 113 5.75 -3.05 -6.17
N LEU A 114 5.09 -3.76 -5.25
CA LEU A 114 3.99 -4.68 -5.58
C LEU A 114 2.80 -3.94 -6.20
N ILE A 115 2.44 -2.77 -5.67
CA ILE A 115 1.38 -1.92 -6.23
C ILE A 115 1.73 -1.49 -7.66
N ILE A 116 2.96 -1.04 -7.91
CA ILE A 116 3.39 -0.60 -9.25
C ILE A 116 3.44 -1.77 -10.24
N LEU A 117 3.87 -2.95 -9.80
CA LEU A 117 4.02 -4.13 -10.64
C LEU A 117 2.67 -4.77 -11.00
N PHE A 118 1.83 -5.04 -10.00
CA PHE A 118 0.56 -5.73 -10.19
C PHE A 118 -0.62 -4.80 -10.48
N LYS A 119 -0.50 -3.51 -10.14
CA LYS A 119 -1.50 -2.46 -10.39
C LYS A 119 -2.92 -2.85 -9.94
N PRO A 120 -3.13 -3.26 -8.68
CA PRO A 120 -4.48 -3.48 -8.15
C PRO A 120 -5.34 -2.20 -8.18
N PHE A 121 -4.70 -1.04 -8.24
CA PHE A 121 -5.30 0.26 -8.50
C PHE A 121 -4.27 1.16 -9.19
N LYS A 122 -4.75 2.27 -9.76
CA LYS A 122 -3.94 3.28 -10.45
C LYS A 122 -4.25 4.68 -9.89
N VAL A 123 -3.42 5.65 -10.27
CA VAL A 123 -3.72 7.06 -10.03
C VAL A 123 -5.07 7.40 -10.68
N ASN A 124 -5.89 8.15 -9.95
CA ASN A 124 -7.30 8.49 -10.22
C ASN A 124 -8.33 7.37 -9.96
N ASP A 125 -7.93 6.19 -9.48
CA ASP A 125 -8.92 5.20 -9.03
C ASP A 125 -9.51 5.61 -7.68
N LEU A 126 -10.82 5.45 -7.52
CA LEU A 126 -11.50 5.52 -6.23
C LEU A 126 -11.35 4.17 -5.55
N ILE A 127 -10.67 4.15 -4.41
CA ILE A 127 -10.45 2.93 -3.64
C ILE A 127 -10.93 3.08 -2.20
N GLU A 128 -11.19 1.94 -1.58
CA GLU A 128 -11.34 1.83 -0.14
C GLU A 128 -10.33 0.83 0.40
N ALA A 129 -9.56 1.28 1.39
CA ALA A 129 -8.61 0.45 2.09
C ALA A 129 -8.55 0.88 3.55
N GLN A 130 -8.57 -0.11 4.45
CA GLN A 130 -8.49 0.11 5.91
C GLN A 130 -9.54 1.11 6.44
N GLY A 131 -10.75 1.10 5.88
CA GLY A 131 -11.84 2.00 6.26
C GLY A 131 -11.69 3.44 5.74
N VAL A 132 -10.68 3.72 4.90
CA VAL A 132 -10.52 5.01 4.23
C VAL A 132 -10.97 4.88 2.78
N VAL A 133 -11.97 5.67 2.39
CA VAL A 133 -12.42 5.81 1.01
C VAL A 133 -11.79 7.08 0.42
N GLY A 134 -11.13 6.96 -0.73
CA GLY A 134 -10.55 8.11 -1.42
C GLY A 134 -10.02 7.81 -2.81
N THR A 135 -9.86 8.87 -3.59
CA THR A 135 -9.27 8.81 -4.93
C THR A 135 -7.75 8.86 -4.83
N VAL A 136 -7.06 7.95 -5.51
CA VAL A 136 -5.61 7.86 -5.52
C VAL A 136 -5.02 9.06 -6.25
N SER A 137 -4.31 9.93 -5.54
CA SER A 137 -3.65 11.10 -6.13
C SER A 137 -2.24 10.77 -6.63
N GLU A 138 -1.45 10.04 -5.84
CA GLU A 138 -0.10 9.63 -6.20
C GLU A 138 0.33 8.40 -5.39
N ILE A 139 1.20 7.59 -5.98
CA ILE A 139 1.81 6.43 -5.33
C ILE A 139 3.28 6.77 -5.13
N GLN A 140 3.66 7.10 -3.90
CA GLN A 140 5.05 7.37 -3.52
C GLN A 140 5.74 6.05 -3.10
N ILE A 141 7.03 6.13 -2.79
CA ILE A 141 7.85 4.95 -2.47
C ILE A 141 7.31 4.21 -1.22
N PHE A 142 6.95 4.94 -0.15
CA PHE A 142 6.51 4.34 1.12
C PHE A 142 5.01 4.48 1.39
N VAL A 143 4.35 5.45 0.77
CA VAL A 143 2.95 5.79 1.03
C VAL A 143 2.21 6.05 -0.27
N THR A 144 0.91 5.83 -0.26
CA THR A 144 -0.02 6.27 -1.30
C THR A 144 -0.86 7.41 -0.75
N LYS A 145 -0.97 8.49 -1.51
CA LYS A 145 -1.77 9.66 -1.16
C LYS A 145 -3.17 9.50 -1.73
N LEU A 146 -4.16 9.55 -0.85
CA LEU A 146 -5.58 9.51 -1.18
C LEU A 146 -6.21 10.87 -0.92
N ILE A 147 -7.17 11.26 -1.75
CA ILE A 147 -8.04 12.42 -1.53
C ILE A 147 -9.43 11.89 -1.21
N THR A 148 -9.92 12.16 0.00
CA THR A 148 -11.26 11.72 0.42
C THR A 148 -12.33 12.54 -0.31
N PRO A 149 -13.59 12.06 -0.36
CA PRO A 149 -14.71 12.84 -0.89
C PRO A 149 -14.90 14.21 -0.21
N ASN A 150 -14.43 14.35 1.03
CA ASN A 150 -14.45 15.60 1.80
C ASN A 150 -13.22 16.49 1.54
N ASN A 151 -12.47 16.25 0.46
CA ASN A 151 -11.25 16.97 0.08
C ASN A 151 -10.12 16.92 1.13
N GLN A 152 -10.05 15.85 1.93
CA GLN A 152 -8.95 15.65 2.88
C GLN A 152 -7.86 14.78 2.25
N VAL A 153 -6.60 15.12 2.49
CA VAL A 153 -5.46 14.32 2.04
C VAL A 153 -5.13 13.29 3.11
N VAL A 154 -5.14 12.01 2.74
CA VAL A 154 -4.79 10.89 3.62
C VAL A 154 -3.60 10.15 3.04
N PHE A 155 -2.57 9.94 3.85
CA PHE A 155 -1.40 9.15 3.47
C PHE A 155 -1.54 7.74 4.05
N VAL A 156 -1.63 6.74 3.19
CA VAL A 156 -1.74 5.34 3.59
C VAL A 156 -0.41 4.63 3.30
N PRO A 157 0.20 3.94 4.28
CA PRO A 157 1.41 3.16 4.05
C PRO A 157 1.21 2.10 2.97
N ASN A 158 2.17 1.96 2.06
CA ASN A 158 2.05 1.02 0.94
C ASN A 158 2.03 -0.44 1.39
N GLY A 159 2.70 -0.78 2.50
CA GLY A 159 2.69 -2.13 3.05
C GLY A 159 1.30 -2.53 3.54
N ASN A 160 0.55 -1.57 4.06
CA ASN A 160 -0.84 -1.75 4.48
C ASN A 160 -1.76 -2.01 3.28
N LEU A 161 -1.53 -1.31 2.16
CA LEU A 161 -2.27 -1.50 0.92
C LEU A 161 -1.92 -2.82 0.25
N SER A 162 -0.65 -3.20 0.19
CA SER A 162 -0.23 -4.44 -0.47
C SER A 162 -0.64 -5.71 0.26
N ASN A 163 -0.75 -5.64 1.58
CA ASN A 163 -1.08 -6.81 2.42
C ASN A 163 -2.56 -6.86 2.83
N GLY A 164 -3.28 -5.74 2.72
CA GLY A 164 -4.67 -5.61 3.13
C GLY A 164 -5.67 -5.88 2.01
N VAL A 165 -6.96 -5.92 2.38
CA VAL A 165 -8.05 -5.93 1.41
C VAL A 165 -8.22 -4.52 0.84
N ILE A 166 -8.27 -4.44 -0.50
CA ILE A 166 -8.56 -3.21 -1.23
C ILE A 166 -9.85 -3.41 -2.02
N THR A 167 -10.80 -2.51 -1.85
CA THR A 167 -11.97 -2.42 -2.73
C THR A 167 -11.72 -1.32 -3.75
N ASN A 168 -11.52 -1.71 -5.01
CA ASN A 168 -11.38 -0.74 -6.10
C ASN A 168 -12.75 -0.51 -6.74
N TYR A 169 -13.25 0.72 -6.64
CA TYR A 169 -14.54 1.10 -7.21
C TYR A 169 -14.44 1.47 -8.70
N SER A 170 -13.26 1.85 -9.20
CA SER A 170 -13.03 2.35 -10.55
C SER A 170 -12.63 1.28 -11.58
N MET A 171 -12.06 0.15 -11.14
CA MET A 171 -11.45 -0.85 -12.04
C MET A 171 -12.42 -1.44 -13.07
N LEU A 172 -13.71 -1.59 -12.73
CA LEU A 172 -14.73 -2.11 -13.66
C LEU A 172 -15.35 -1.03 -14.56
N GLY A 173 -15.04 0.25 -14.34
CA GLY A 173 -15.56 1.39 -15.11
C GLY A 173 -17.02 1.79 -14.80
N TYR A 174 -17.78 0.91 -14.16
CA TYR A 174 -19.14 1.18 -13.70
C TYR A 174 -19.39 0.56 -12.32
N ARG A 175 -20.41 1.07 -11.64
CA ARG A 175 -20.84 0.63 -10.32
C ARG A 175 -22.35 0.42 -10.29
N ARG A 176 -22.77 -0.58 -9.54
CA ARG A 176 -24.18 -0.84 -9.24
C ARG A 176 -24.50 -0.31 -7.86
N ALA A 177 -25.53 0.54 -7.76
CA ALA A 177 -26.05 0.99 -6.48
C ALA A 177 -26.98 -0.06 -5.86
N ASP A 178 -27.19 0.00 -4.55
CA ASP A 178 -28.24 -0.76 -3.84
C ASP A 178 -29.06 0.24 -3.02
N LEU A 179 -30.04 0.85 -3.70
CA LEU A 179 -30.93 1.84 -3.10
C LEU A 179 -32.13 1.11 -2.50
N THR A 180 -32.59 1.54 -1.34
CA THR A 180 -33.73 0.92 -0.65
C THR A 180 -34.90 1.90 -0.56
N LEU A 181 -36.07 1.48 -1.00
CA LEU A 181 -37.31 2.26 -0.93
C LEU A 181 -38.42 1.41 -0.27
N ALA A 182 -39.14 1.97 0.67
CA ALA A 182 -40.18 1.26 1.43
C ALA A 182 -41.59 1.69 1.01
N ILE A 183 -42.44 0.72 0.69
CA ILE A 183 -43.85 0.95 0.32
C ILE A 183 -44.80 0.31 1.33
N SER A 184 -46.06 0.79 1.35
CA SER A 184 -47.13 0.20 2.16
C SER A 184 -47.53 -1.19 1.66
N TYR A 185 -47.97 -2.07 2.56
CA TYR A 185 -48.55 -3.37 2.21
C TYR A 185 -49.83 -3.27 1.38
N GLN A 186 -50.51 -2.12 1.44
CA GLN A 186 -51.72 -1.86 0.67
C GLN A 186 -51.42 -1.56 -0.80
N THR A 187 -50.15 -1.33 -1.15
CA THR A 187 -49.72 -0.97 -2.50
C THR A 187 -49.47 -2.20 -3.36
N ASN A 188 -49.91 -2.16 -4.62
CA ASN A 188 -49.59 -3.22 -5.59
C ASN A 188 -48.10 -3.16 -5.99
N ILE A 189 -47.34 -4.16 -5.56
CA ILE A 189 -45.89 -4.29 -5.81
C ILE A 189 -45.57 -4.24 -7.31
N LYS A 190 -46.39 -4.86 -8.16
CA LYS A 190 -46.13 -4.94 -9.61
C LYS A 190 -46.24 -3.57 -10.27
N VAL A 191 -47.20 -2.75 -9.83
CA VAL A 191 -47.37 -1.36 -10.32
C VAL A 191 -46.16 -0.51 -9.94
N VAL A 192 -45.73 -0.59 -8.66
CA VAL A 192 -44.56 0.14 -8.17
C VAL A 192 -43.29 -0.25 -8.92
N LYS A 193 -43.06 -1.56 -9.10
CA LYS A 193 -41.89 -2.07 -9.83
C LYS A 193 -41.84 -1.51 -11.24
N ASN A 194 -42.93 -1.63 -12.00
CA ASN A 194 -42.99 -1.16 -13.39
C ASN A 194 -42.68 0.34 -13.48
N LEU A 195 -43.22 1.14 -12.56
CA LEU A 195 -43.04 2.59 -12.55
C LEU A 195 -41.61 3.00 -12.20
N ILE A 196 -40.97 2.34 -11.23
CA ILE A 196 -39.55 2.56 -10.92
C ILE A 196 -38.65 2.08 -12.06
N GLU A 197 -38.97 0.95 -12.70
CA GLU A 197 -38.25 0.45 -13.88
C GLU A 197 -38.35 1.44 -15.06
N GLU A 198 -39.51 2.07 -15.27
CA GLU A 198 -39.69 3.11 -16.28
C GLU A 198 -38.86 4.37 -15.97
N VAL A 199 -38.85 4.82 -14.72
CA VAL A 199 -37.98 5.93 -14.26
C VAL A 199 -36.52 5.62 -14.56
N MET A 200 -36.06 4.39 -14.29
CA MET A 200 -34.68 3.99 -14.55
C MET A 200 -34.37 3.88 -16.05
N LYS A 201 -35.32 3.41 -16.87
CA LYS A 201 -35.17 3.32 -18.33
C LYS A 201 -35.11 4.71 -19.00
N ASN A 202 -35.82 5.69 -18.44
CA ASN A 202 -35.85 7.05 -18.95
C ASN A 202 -34.62 7.89 -18.55
N ASN A 203 -33.80 7.45 -17.59
CA ASN A 203 -32.58 8.15 -17.21
C ASN A 203 -31.40 7.76 -18.12
N ALA A 204 -30.96 8.69 -18.97
CA ALA A 204 -29.85 8.48 -19.91
C ALA A 204 -28.49 8.17 -19.24
N LYS A 205 -28.33 8.47 -17.95
CA LYS A 205 -27.09 8.20 -17.19
C LYS A 205 -27.04 6.78 -16.60
N ILE A 206 -28.17 6.06 -16.60
CA ILE A 206 -28.25 4.67 -16.15
C ILE A 206 -27.88 3.74 -17.29
N LEU A 207 -26.93 2.85 -17.03
CA LEU A 207 -26.54 1.81 -17.97
C LEU A 207 -27.67 0.79 -18.10
N GLN A 208 -28.08 0.52 -19.33
CA GLN A 208 -29.09 -0.50 -19.65
C GLN A 208 -28.49 -1.92 -19.71
N ASN A 209 -27.17 -2.02 -19.82
CA ASN A 209 -26.44 -3.27 -19.71
C ASN A 209 -25.25 -3.08 -18.75
N PRO A 210 -25.25 -3.71 -17.56
CA PRO A 210 -26.27 -4.65 -17.05
C PRO A 210 -27.61 -3.97 -16.73
N GLU A 211 -28.72 -4.70 -16.95
CA GLU A 211 -30.08 -4.17 -16.80
C GLU A 211 -30.36 -3.72 -15.34
N PRO A 212 -30.94 -2.53 -15.13
CA PRO A 212 -31.34 -2.09 -13.80
C PRO A 212 -32.51 -2.95 -13.30
N ILE A 213 -32.42 -3.44 -12.07
CA ILE A 213 -33.42 -4.33 -11.49
C ILE A 213 -34.10 -3.73 -10.26
N VAL A 214 -35.40 -3.98 -10.13
CA VAL A 214 -36.18 -3.70 -8.92
C VAL A 214 -36.68 -5.02 -8.34
N VAL A 215 -36.28 -5.32 -7.11
CA VAL A 215 -36.65 -6.56 -6.41
C VAL A 215 -37.13 -6.28 -5.01
N VAL A 216 -38.01 -7.14 -4.49
CA VAL A 216 -38.36 -7.10 -3.06
C VAL A 216 -37.14 -7.55 -2.28
N LYS A 217 -36.63 -6.68 -1.42
CA LYS A 217 -35.48 -6.92 -0.55
C LYS A 217 -35.90 -7.67 0.71
N GLN A 218 -36.95 -7.17 1.36
CA GLN A 218 -37.43 -7.68 2.64
C GLN A 218 -38.89 -7.25 2.88
N LEU A 219 -39.66 -8.10 3.54
CA LEU A 219 -40.96 -7.77 4.13
C LEU A 219 -40.72 -7.48 5.62
N THR A 220 -41.01 -6.26 6.08
CA THR A 220 -40.87 -5.83 7.49
C THR A 220 -42.24 -5.66 8.12
N ASP A 221 -42.34 -5.50 9.44
CA ASP A 221 -43.64 -5.41 10.13
C ASP A 221 -44.55 -4.30 9.57
N ASN A 222 -43.97 -3.22 9.05
CA ASN A 222 -44.70 -2.03 8.60
C ASN A 222 -44.49 -1.68 7.11
N ALA A 223 -43.65 -2.42 6.38
CA ALA A 223 -43.29 -2.05 5.00
C ALA A 223 -42.89 -3.24 4.12
N ILE A 224 -43.05 -3.05 2.82
CA ILE A 224 -42.37 -3.83 1.80
C ILE A 224 -41.15 -3.02 1.35
N GLN A 225 -39.94 -3.51 1.64
CA GLN A 225 -38.70 -2.88 1.18
C GLN A 225 -38.33 -3.38 -0.21
N LEU A 226 -38.21 -2.45 -1.15
CA LEU A 226 -37.71 -2.69 -2.50
C LEU A 226 -36.23 -2.30 -2.59
N SER A 227 -35.42 -3.15 -3.21
CA SER A 227 -34.05 -2.84 -3.61
C SER A 227 -34.06 -2.45 -5.09
N ILE A 228 -33.60 -1.23 -5.34
CA ILE A 228 -33.48 -0.61 -6.67
C ILE A 228 -32.00 -0.57 -7.01
N LYS A 229 -31.60 -1.25 -8.09
CA LYS A 229 -30.19 -1.46 -8.41
C LYS A 229 -29.80 -0.87 -9.77
N PRO A 230 -29.70 0.47 -9.90
CA PRO A 230 -29.22 1.09 -11.12
C PRO A 230 -27.70 0.91 -11.24
N CYS A 231 -27.23 0.76 -12.47
CA CYS A 231 -25.81 0.75 -12.81
C CYS A 231 -25.42 2.07 -13.48
N ALA A 232 -24.28 2.64 -13.12
CA ALA A 232 -23.81 3.92 -13.67
C ALA A 232 -22.27 3.95 -13.75
N THR A 233 -21.74 4.84 -14.59
CA THR A 233 -20.29 5.14 -14.62
C THR A 233 -19.85 5.80 -13.32
N ILE A 234 -18.54 5.76 -13.03
CA ILE A 234 -17.97 6.33 -11.80
C ILE A 234 -18.38 7.80 -11.61
N ASP A 235 -18.26 8.60 -12.67
CA ASP A 235 -18.52 10.04 -12.63
C ASP A 235 -19.99 10.37 -12.37
N ASN A 236 -20.90 9.56 -12.91
CA ASN A 236 -22.34 9.76 -12.79
C ASN A 236 -22.96 9.02 -11.61
N PHE A 237 -22.20 8.19 -10.89
CA PHE A 237 -22.74 7.26 -9.90
C PHE A 237 -23.55 7.95 -8.80
N ASN A 238 -23.00 9.00 -8.20
CA ASN A 238 -23.67 9.74 -7.12
C ASN A 238 -24.94 10.45 -7.63
N THR A 239 -24.84 11.06 -8.81
CA THR A 239 -25.95 11.75 -9.47
C THR A 239 -27.08 10.79 -9.79
N VAL A 240 -26.76 9.60 -10.35
CA VAL A 240 -27.74 8.55 -10.63
C VAL A 240 -28.41 8.06 -9.37
N CYS A 241 -27.66 7.89 -8.26
CA CYS A 241 -28.25 7.47 -6.99
C CYS A 241 -29.30 8.48 -6.49
N ALA A 242 -28.97 9.77 -6.52
CA ALA A 242 -29.87 10.85 -6.10
C ALA A 242 -31.08 10.98 -7.03
N GLU A 243 -30.85 11.12 -8.34
CA GLU A 243 -31.90 11.27 -9.35
C GLU A 243 -32.85 10.06 -9.35
N THR A 244 -32.35 8.84 -9.17
CA THR A 244 -33.19 7.64 -9.13
C THR A 244 -34.15 7.71 -7.94
N LEU A 245 -33.70 8.12 -6.76
CA LEU A 245 -34.56 8.25 -5.58
C LEU A 245 -35.59 9.38 -5.74
N GLU A 246 -35.16 10.56 -6.20
CA GLU A 246 -36.03 11.72 -6.41
C GLU A 246 -37.10 11.48 -7.47
N ASN A 247 -36.71 10.92 -8.61
CA ASN A 247 -37.63 10.62 -9.70
C ASN A 247 -38.58 9.46 -9.34
N SER A 248 -38.08 8.44 -8.62
CA SER A 248 -38.94 7.36 -8.13
C SER A 248 -39.98 7.90 -7.16
N LYS A 249 -39.60 8.80 -6.25
CA LYS A 249 -40.53 9.44 -5.32
C LYS A 249 -41.59 10.24 -6.07
N THR A 250 -41.16 11.07 -7.01
CA THR A 250 -42.05 11.92 -7.82
C THR A 250 -43.06 11.10 -8.62
N ALA A 251 -42.60 10.02 -9.25
CA ALA A 251 -43.46 9.15 -10.05
C ALA A 251 -44.47 8.39 -9.16
N LEU A 252 -44.07 7.95 -7.96
CA LEU A 252 -44.98 7.30 -7.00
C LEU A 252 -46.06 8.27 -6.49
N ASP A 253 -45.68 9.51 -6.18
CA ASP A 253 -46.64 10.55 -5.77
C ASP A 253 -47.67 10.84 -6.87
N GLN A 254 -47.23 10.93 -8.13
CA GLN A 254 -48.11 11.14 -9.29
C GLN A 254 -49.10 9.98 -9.50
N ALA A 255 -48.67 8.76 -9.18
CA ALA A 255 -49.52 7.57 -9.21
C ALA A 255 -50.43 7.43 -7.97
N GLY A 256 -50.38 8.38 -7.02
CA GLY A 256 -51.14 8.32 -5.77
C GLY A 256 -50.66 7.21 -4.81
N ILE A 257 -49.44 6.71 -5.01
CA ILE A 257 -48.88 5.63 -4.21
C ILE A 257 -48.14 6.22 -3.01
N GLN A 258 -48.65 5.99 -1.81
CA GLN A 258 -47.96 6.37 -0.60
C GLN A 258 -46.73 5.47 -0.39
N ILE A 259 -45.56 6.10 -0.53
CA ILE A 259 -44.32 5.64 0.11
C ILE A 259 -44.58 5.68 1.63
N GLN A 260 -44.08 4.69 2.36
CA GLN A 260 -44.42 4.41 3.77
C GLN A 260 -44.91 5.63 4.58
N PRO A 261 -46.00 5.53 5.36
CA PRO A 261 -46.51 6.66 6.11
C PRO A 261 -45.41 7.17 7.05
N PHE A 262 -45.11 8.45 6.95
CA PHE A 262 -44.48 9.18 8.05
C PHE A 262 -45.30 8.85 9.30
N VAL A 263 -44.64 8.56 10.42
CA VAL A 263 -45.33 8.44 11.71
C VAL A 263 -45.89 9.83 12.02
N VAL A 264 -47.11 10.11 11.55
CA VAL A 264 -47.88 11.25 12.04
C VAL A 264 -48.37 10.78 13.39
N SER A 265 -47.63 11.08 14.45
CA SER A 265 -48.14 10.87 15.80
C SER A 265 -49.45 11.64 15.88
N SER A 266 -50.58 10.92 15.88
CA SER A 266 -51.86 11.51 16.20
C SER A 266 -51.86 11.82 17.69
N SER A 267 -51.13 12.86 18.08
CA SER A 267 -51.35 13.58 19.33
C SER A 267 -52.63 14.39 19.15
N LYS A 268 -53.77 13.69 19.18
CA LYS A 268 -55.06 14.30 19.52
C LYS A 268 -55.42 13.78 20.90
N ASN A 269 -55.09 14.57 21.91
CA ASN A 269 -55.89 14.68 23.13
C ASN A 269 -56.70 15.97 23.01
#